data_AF-A0A3L5TQW8-F1
#
_entry.id   AF-A0A3L5TQW8-F1
#
_cell.length_a   1.000
_cell.length_b   1.000
_cell.length_c   1.000
_cell.angle_alpha   90.00
_cell.angle_beta   90.00
_cell.angle_gamma   90.00
#
_symmetry.space_group_name_H-M   'P 1'
#
loop_
_entity.id
_entity.type
_entity.pdbx_description
1 polymer ?
#
loop_
_entity_poly.entity_id
_entity_poly.type
_entity_poly.pdbx_seq_one_letter_code
_entity_poly.pdbx_strand_id
1 'polypeptide(L)'
;LAFDIVSYHITKDIFLLASLQNNGLYDTMLDNSQLRFNVYPKGNSKVHTISGANITSPDNTATNGVVHVIDRMLYRFPEVYTTQYVHEHQNLSKISLLIDKGGLHDQLKAQNITMFVPNDEAFNAAPNFNMTNLLMNDTAIASNITVNNSGISEPDLITKNGVVHIINKL
;
A
#
# COMPACT_ATOMS: atom_id res chain seq x y z
N LEU A 1 8.02 6.57 4.49
CA LEU A 1 7.99 5.15 4.90
C LEU A 1 8.17 4.95 6.41
N ALA A 2 9.35 5.20 7.01
CA ALA A 2 9.54 4.97 8.45
C ALA A 2 8.66 5.89 9.32
N PHE A 3 8.56 7.18 8.95
CA PHE A 3 7.68 8.13 9.64
C PHE A 3 6.21 7.70 9.58
N ASP A 4 5.70 7.31 8.41
CA ASP A 4 4.30 6.92 8.24
C ASP A 4 3.94 5.68 9.06
N ILE A 5 4.86 4.71 9.13
CA ILE A 5 4.71 3.53 9.97
C ILE A 5 4.58 3.95 11.44
N VAL A 6 5.52 4.75 11.94
CA VAL A 6 5.50 5.18 13.34
C VAL A 6 4.25 6.02 13.64
N SER A 7 3.90 6.96 12.76
CA SER A 7 2.70 7.80 12.90
C SER A 7 1.40 7.00 12.86
N TYR A 8 1.36 5.85 12.17
CA TYR A 8 0.21 4.93 12.20
C TYR A 8 0.07 4.20 13.55
N HIS A 9 1.14 4.06 14.33
CA HIS A 9 1.11 3.43 15.65
C HIS A 9 0.72 4.38 16.78
N ILE A 10 0.63 5.69 16.52
CA ILE A 10 0.41 6.72 17.54
C ILE A 10 -0.99 7.30 17.36
N THR A 11 -1.81 7.31 18.42
CA THR A 11 -3.11 7.98 18.43
C THR A 11 -2.97 9.48 18.70
N LYS A 12 -3.91 10.30 18.20
CA LYS A 12 -3.90 11.75 18.45
C LYS A 12 -4.15 12.11 19.93
N ASP A 13 -4.89 11.26 20.64
CA ASP A 13 -5.20 11.40 22.06
C ASP A 13 -4.60 10.28 22.91
N ILE A 14 -4.62 10.46 24.23
CA ILE A 14 -4.15 9.49 25.22
C ILE A 14 -5.31 8.58 25.64
N PHE A 15 -5.15 7.27 25.48
CA PHE A 15 -6.14 6.28 25.89
C PHE A 15 -5.55 5.26 26.86
N LEU A 16 -6.23 5.06 27.98
CA LEU A 16 -6.07 3.86 28.81
C LEU A 16 -6.92 2.72 28.23
N LEU A 17 -6.54 1.48 28.47
CA LEU A 17 -7.25 0.31 27.95
C LEU A 17 -8.73 0.31 28.38
N ALA A 18 -9.00 0.73 29.62
CA ALA A 18 -10.35 0.84 30.17
C ALA A 18 -11.23 1.91 29.50
N SER A 19 -10.64 2.91 28.84
CA SER A 19 -11.36 3.96 28.12
C SER A 19 -11.74 3.56 26.69
N LEU A 20 -11.09 2.52 26.16
CA LEU A 20 -11.31 2.06 24.80
C LEU A 20 -12.61 1.23 24.72
N GLN A 21 -13.51 1.66 23.83
CA GLN A 21 -14.76 0.97 23.53
C GLN A 21 -14.56 -0.11 22.47
N ASN A 22 -15.17 -1.28 22.66
CA ASN A 22 -15.17 -2.35 21.66
C ASN A 22 -15.78 -1.86 20.33
N ASN A 23 -15.12 -2.19 19.21
CA ASN A 23 -15.38 -1.67 17.86
C ASN A 23 -15.10 -0.16 17.67
N GLY A 24 -14.55 0.53 18.67
CA GLY A 24 -14.18 1.94 18.58
C GLY A 24 -13.09 2.20 17.55
N LEU A 25 -13.14 3.38 16.94
CA LEU A 25 -12.16 3.88 15.97
C LEU A 25 -11.45 5.10 16.57
N TYR A 26 -10.12 5.12 16.49
CA TYR A 26 -9.28 6.15 17.09
C TYR A 26 -8.32 6.69 16.06
N ASP A 27 -8.33 8.01 15.87
CA ASP A 27 -7.47 8.69 14.90
C ASP A 27 -6.00 8.51 15.23
N THR A 28 -5.20 8.21 14.20
CA THR A 28 -3.75 8.15 14.29
C THR A 28 -3.11 9.51 14.01
N MET A 29 -1.82 9.67 14.33
CA MET A 29 -1.02 10.81 13.87
C MET A 29 -0.75 10.78 12.37
N LEU A 30 -0.91 9.62 11.71
CA LEU A 30 -0.97 9.56 10.26
C LEU A 30 -2.33 10.11 9.77
N ASP A 31 -2.30 11.00 8.78
CA ASP A 31 -3.50 11.63 8.24
C ASP A 31 -4.49 10.63 7.62
N ASN A 32 -5.78 10.92 7.78
CA ASN A 32 -6.91 10.12 7.25
C ASN A 32 -6.81 8.63 7.60
N SER A 33 -6.39 8.35 8.83
CA SER A 33 -6.10 7.00 9.29
C SER A 33 -6.58 6.79 10.73
N GLN A 34 -7.11 5.60 10.99
CA GLN A 34 -7.69 5.21 12.27
C GLN A 34 -7.24 3.80 12.65
N LEU A 35 -7.14 3.56 13.95
CA LEU A 35 -6.98 2.23 14.53
C LEU A 35 -8.30 1.75 15.11
N ARG A 36 -8.61 0.47 14.92
CA ARG A 36 -9.82 -0.15 15.46
C ARG A 36 -9.51 -0.95 16.71
N PHE A 37 -10.13 -0.61 17.82
CA PHE A 37 -10.04 -1.44 19.02
C PHE A 37 -11.11 -2.54 19.03
N ASN A 38 -10.71 -3.75 19.37
CA ASN A 38 -11.61 -4.88 19.50
C ASN A 38 -11.37 -5.65 20.79
N VAL A 39 -12.44 -6.20 21.34
CA VAL A 39 -12.41 -7.08 22.51
C VAL A 39 -13.04 -8.41 22.11
N TYR A 40 -12.25 -9.47 22.17
CA TYR A 40 -12.69 -10.82 21.84
C TYR A 40 -12.76 -11.69 23.11
N PRO A 41 -13.80 -12.52 23.27
CA PRO A 41 -13.81 -13.54 24.31
C PRO A 41 -12.77 -14.63 24.01
N LYS A 42 -12.04 -15.07 25.03
CA LYS A 42 -11.11 -16.21 24.97
C LYS A 42 -11.31 -17.06 26.23
N GLY A 43 -12.21 -18.03 26.16
CA GLY A 43 -12.64 -18.80 27.32
C GLY A 43 -13.22 -17.87 28.39
N ASN A 44 -12.68 -17.93 29.60
CA ASN A 44 -13.07 -17.06 30.73
C ASN A 44 -12.34 -15.71 30.75
N SER A 45 -11.55 -15.40 29.74
CA SER A 45 -10.75 -14.17 29.64
C SER A 45 -11.13 -13.37 28.40
N LYS A 46 -10.58 -12.15 28.29
CA LYS A 46 -10.72 -11.27 27.13
C LYS A 46 -9.36 -11.07 26.47
N VAL A 47 -9.38 -10.94 25.15
CA VAL A 47 -8.24 -10.52 24.34
C VAL A 47 -8.55 -9.14 23.79
N HIS A 48 -7.64 -8.20 24.00
CA HIS A 48 -7.76 -6.84 23.50
C HIS A 48 -6.85 -6.70 22.29
N THR A 49 -7.38 -6.18 21.20
CA THR A 49 -6.61 -5.97 19.97
C THR A 49 -6.78 -4.55 19.45
N ILE A 50 -5.76 -4.10 18.72
CA ILE A 50 -5.76 -2.83 18.00
C ILE A 50 -5.43 -3.13 16.53
N SER A 51 -6.38 -2.87 15.63
CA SER A 51 -6.33 -3.23 14.20
C SER A 51 -5.88 -4.68 13.96
N GLY A 52 -6.30 -5.62 14.83
CA GLY A 52 -5.97 -7.04 14.74
C GLY A 52 -4.65 -7.46 15.41
N ALA A 53 -3.81 -6.52 15.87
CA ALA A 53 -2.64 -6.82 16.70
C ALA A 53 -3.06 -7.02 18.17
N ASN A 54 -2.54 -8.05 18.83
CA ASN A 54 -2.85 -8.32 20.23
C ASN A 54 -2.09 -7.35 21.13
N ILE A 55 -2.79 -6.73 22.09
CA ILE A 55 -2.16 -5.90 23.12
C ILE A 55 -1.63 -6.82 24.23
N THR A 56 -0.30 -6.90 24.36
CA THR A 56 0.41 -7.82 25.27
C THR A 56 0.76 -7.17 26.60
N SER A 57 0.99 -5.86 26.62
CA SER A 57 1.21 -5.08 27.85
C SER A 57 0.51 -3.72 27.72
N PRO A 58 -0.70 -3.56 28.26
CA PRO A 58 -1.43 -2.30 28.23
C PRO A 58 -0.97 -1.32 29.32
N ASP A 59 -1.35 -0.04 29.16
CA ASP A 59 -1.34 0.98 30.22
C ASP A 59 0.05 1.33 30.81
N ASN A 60 1.14 1.20 30.03
CA ASN A 60 2.47 1.63 30.47
C ASN A 60 2.57 3.15 30.44
N THR A 61 2.44 3.79 31.60
CA THR A 61 2.42 5.25 31.70
C THR A 61 3.80 5.86 31.47
N ALA A 62 3.86 6.91 30.67
CA ALA A 62 5.03 7.76 30.45
C ALA A 62 4.70 9.21 30.83
N THR A 63 5.72 10.06 30.96
CA THR A 63 5.52 11.47 31.37
C THR A 63 4.59 12.25 30.44
N ASN A 64 4.54 11.87 29.16
CA ASN A 64 3.79 12.56 28.11
C ASN A 64 2.69 11.69 27.46
N GLY A 65 2.36 10.52 28.02
CA GLY A 65 1.38 9.63 27.38
C GLY A 65 1.31 8.24 27.99
N VAL A 66 0.77 7.30 27.21
CA VAL A 66 0.61 5.89 27.58
C VAL A 66 1.09 5.03 26.43
N VAL A 67 1.85 3.98 26.74
CA VAL A 67 2.35 3.00 25.79
C VAL A 67 1.62 1.67 26.00
N HIS A 68 1.04 1.15 24.91
CA HIS A 68 0.50 -0.19 24.84
C HIS A 68 1.41 -1.03 23.96
N VAL A 69 1.96 -2.13 24.49
CA VAL A 69 2.81 -3.05 23.73
C VAL A 69 1.91 -4.02 22.95
N ILE A 70 2.25 -4.25 21.68
CA ILE A 70 1.51 -5.10 20.76
C ILE A 70 2.39 -6.22 20.19
N ASP A 71 1.75 -7.31 19.74
CA ASP A 71 2.44 -8.53 19.26
C ASP A 71 2.95 -8.46 17.82
N ARG A 72 2.54 -7.45 17.05
CA ARG A 72 2.93 -7.27 15.65
C ARG A 72 2.81 -5.80 15.25
N MET A 73 3.54 -5.44 14.20
CA MET A 73 3.48 -4.11 13.63
C MET A 73 2.12 -3.84 12.96
N LEU A 74 1.64 -2.61 13.09
CA LEU A 74 0.46 -2.09 12.42
C LEU A 74 0.85 -1.59 11.04
N TYR A 75 0.08 -1.99 10.03
CA TYR A 75 0.22 -1.51 8.66
C TYR A 75 -1.11 -0.94 8.21
N ARG A 76 -1.08 0.28 7.66
CA ARG A 76 -2.22 0.80 6.92
C ARG A 76 -2.27 0.04 5.59
N PHE A 77 -3.38 -0.65 5.33
CA PHE A 77 -3.61 -1.16 3.99
C PHE A 77 -3.80 0.03 3.04
N PRO A 78 -3.01 0.13 1.98
CA PRO A 78 -3.16 1.20 1.01
C PRO A 78 -4.54 1.11 0.36
N GLU A 79 -5.24 2.24 0.31
CA GLU A 79 -6.56 2.35 -0.33
C GLU A 79 -6.47 2.68 -1.83
N VAL A 80 -5.24 2.87 -2.33
CA VAL A 80 -4.93 3.23 -3.70
C VAL A 80 -4.81 1.95 -4.53
N TYR A 81 -5.56 1.83 -5.63
CA TYR A 81 -5.43 0.71 -6.58
C TYR A 81 -4.12 0.80 -7.38
N THR A 82 -3.61 -0.33 -7.89
CA THR A 82 -2.41 -0.39 -8.73
C THR A 82 -2.43 0.61 -9.88
N THR A 83 -3.54 0.71 -10.62
CA THR A 83 -3.63 1.64 -11.77
C THR A 83 -3.67 3.10 -11.34
N GLN A 84 -4.26 3.40 -10.19
CA GLN A 84 -4.26 4.76 -9.62
C GLN A 84 -2.86 5.13 -9.14
N TYR A 85 -2.16 4.22 -8.47
CA TYR A 85 -0.77 4.40 -8.08
C TYR A 85 0.07 4.77 -9.30
N VAL A 86 0.00 3.99 -10.38
CA VAL A 86 0.72 4.28 -11.62
C VAL A 86 0.37 5.64 -12.22
N HIS A 87 -0.92 6.02 -12.19
CA HIS A 87 -1.40 7.28 -12.73
C HIS A 87 -0.89 8.51 -11.95
N GLU A 88 -0.74 8.40 -10.64
CA GLU A 88 -0.32 9.51 -9.76
C GLU A 88 1.20 9.73 -9.76
N HIS A 89 1.99 8.79 -10.26
CA HIS A 89 3.46 8.86 -10.23
C HIS A 89 4.02 9.43 -11.55
N GLN A 90 4.66 10.60 -11.48
CA GLN A 90 5.16 11.33 -12.64
C GLN A 90 6.17 10.55 -13.49
N ASN A 91 6.98 9.68 -12.87
CA ASN A 91 7.98 8.86 -13.56
C ASN A 91 7.41 7.58 -14.20
N LEU A 92 6.09 7.35 -14.12
CA LEU A 92 5.39 6.19 -14.69
C LEU A 92 4.40 6.60 -15.81
N SER A 93 4.55 7.83 -16.34
CA SER A 93 3.57 8.45 -17.24
C SER A 93 3.32 7.66 -18.51
N LYS A 94 4.34 6.98 -19.05
CA LYS A 94 4.23 6.16 -20.27
C LYS A 94 3.39 4.90 -20.07
N ILE A 95 3.53 4.20 -18.95
CA ILE A 95 2.65 3.06 -18.64
C ILE A 95 1.24 3.55 -18.36
N SER A 96 1.06 4.67 -17.63
CA SER A 96 -0.26 5.25 -17.43
C SER A 96 -0.97 5.47 -18.77
N LEU A 97 -0.27 6.07 -19.75
CA LEU A 97 -0.83 6.29 -21.09
C LEU A 97 -1.24 4.99 -21.79
N LEU A 98 -0.46 3.90 -21.64
CA LEU A 98 -0.80 2.59 -22.21
C LEU A 98 -2.03 1.97 -21.54
N ILE A 99 -2.14 2.09 -20.21
CA ILE A 99 -3.32 1.64 -19.46
C ILE A 99 -4.57 2.43 -19.89
N ASP A 100 -4.44 3.75 -20.03
CA ASP A 100 -5.53 4.63 -20.48
C ASP A 100 -6.00 4.27 -21.89
N LYS A 101 -5.05 4.10 -22.82
CA LYS A 101 -5.33 3.78 -24.23
C LYS A 101 -5.90 2.39 -24.43
N GLY A 102 -5.42 1.42 -23.65
CA GLY A 102 -5.95 0.06 -23.66
C GLY A 102 -7.28 -0.11 -22.91
N GLY A 103 -7.78 0.92 -22.23
CA GLY A 103 -9.01 0.83 -21.42
C GLY A 103 -8.91 -0.19 -20.28
N LEU A 104 -7.71 -0.43 -19.75
CA LEU A 104 -7.43 -1.56 -18.86
C LEU A 104 -7.77 -1.29 -17.38
N HIS A 105 -8.21 -0.09 -17.04
CA HIS A 105 -8.46 0.32 -15.65
C HIS A 105 -9.40 -0.63 -14.89
N ASP A 106 -10.57 -0.90 -15.44
CA ASP A 106 -11.58 -1.71 -14.74
C ASP A 106 -11.16 -3.17 -14.63
N GLN A 107 -10.55 -3.72 -15.70
CA GLN A 107 -10.04 -5.09 -15.71
C GLN A 107 -8.93 -5.30 -14.68
N LEU A 108 -8.00 -4.33 -14.55
CA LEU A 108 -6.90 -4.41 -13.60
C LEU A 108 -7.38 -4.17 -12.16
N LYS A 109 -8.30 -3.22 -11.94
CA LYS A 109 -8.91 -2.97 -10.61
C LYS A 109 -9.69 -4.18 -10.07
N ALA A 110 -10.27 -4.98 -10.95
CA ALA A 110 -11.05 -6.17 -10.58
C ALA A 110 -10.18 -7.38 -10.16
N GLN A 111 -8.85 -7.31 -10.30
CA GLN A 111 -7.93 -8.43 -10.05
C GLN A 111 -6.92 -8.12 -8.95
N ASN A 112 -6.49 -9.18 -8.25
CA ASN A 112 -5.32 -9.15 -7.39
C ASN A 112 -4.07 -9.39 -8.23
N ILE A 113 -3.19 -8.40 -8.38
CA ILE A 113 -2.08 -8.46 -9.34
C ILE A 113 -0.72 -8.13 -8.72
N THR A 114 0.35 -8.64 -9.32
CA THR A 114 1.71 -8.13 -9.14
C THR A 114 2.11 -7.44 -10.43
N MET A 115 2.30 -6.12 -10.39
CA MET A 115 2.57 -5.30 -11.57
C MET A 115 4.05 -4.88 -11.59
N PHE A 116 4.79 -5.30 -12.60
CA PHE A 116 6.14 -4.80 -12.86
C PHE A 116 6.05 -3.63 -13.84
N VAL A 117 6.31 -2.42 -13.35
CA VAL A 117 6.08 -1.18 -14.08
C VAL A 117 7.41 -0.57 -14.51
N PRO A 118 7.72 -0.52 -15.80
CA PRO A 118 8.88 0.23 -16.29
C PRO A 118 8.67 1.74 -16.07
N ASN A 119 9.68 2.40 -15.50
CA ASN A 119 9.68 3.85 -15.42
C ASN A 119 9.95 4.49 -16.79
N ASP A 120 9.73 5.79 -16.90
CA ASP A 120 9.87 6.51 -18.16
C ASP A 120 11.29 6.46 -18.75
N GLU A 121 12.31 6.32 -17.89
CA GLU A 121 13.70 6.11 -18.29
C GLU A 121 13.93 4.75 -18.96
N ALA A 122 13.33 3.68 -18.42
CA ALA A 122 13.39 2.34 -19.00
C ALA A 122 12.87 2.34 -20.44
N PHE A 123 11.78 3.06 -20.70
CA PHE A 123 11.26 3.28 -22.05
C PHE A 123 12.18 4.12 -22.93
N ASN A 124 12.80 5.17 -22.39
CA ASN A 124 13.72 6.02 -23.15
C ASN A 124 14.99 5.27 -23.54
N ALA A 125 15.46 4.36 -22.69
CA ALA A 125 16.68 3.60 -22.89
C ALA A 125 16.51 2.40 -23.83
N ALA A 126 15.29 2.00 -24.15
CA ALA A 126 15.00 0.83 -24.97
C ALA A 126 15.19 1.14 -26.47
N PRO A 127 16.26 0.64 -27.13
CA PRO A 127 16.66 1.08 -28.48
C PRO A 127 15.63 0.80 -29.57
N ASN A 128 14.78 -0.21 -29.35
CA ASN A 128 13.77 -0.67 -30.31
C ASN A 128 12.34 -0.30 -29.87
N PHE A 129 12.18 0.48 -28.80
CA PHE A 129 10.88 0.84 -28.27
C PHE A 129 10.38 2.12 -28.95
N ASN A 130 9.32 2.00 -29.76
CA ASN A 130 8.61 3.15 -30.32
C ASN A 130 7.18 3.18 -29.77
N MET A 131 6.92 4.13 -28.86
CA MET A 131 5.61 4.31 -28.24
C MET A 131 4.49 4.50 -29.28
N THR A 132 4.79 5.16 -30.39
CA THR A 132 3.84 5.42 -31.48
C THR A 132 3.30 4.12 -32.09
N ASN A 133 4.13 3.09 -32.20
CA ASN A 133 3.75 1.81 -32.79
C ASN A 133 2.80 1.00 -31.87
N LEU A 134 2.96 1.12 -30.55
CA LEU A 134 2.08 0.48 -29.58
C LEU A 134 0.74 1.22 -29.46
N LEU A 135 0.77 2.55 -29.54
CA LEU A 135 -0.43 3.40 -29.49
C LEU A 135 -1.29 3.33 -30.76
N MET A 136 -0.71 2.92 -31.89
CA MET A 136 -1.42 2.75 -33.16
C MET A 136 -1.97 1.33 -33.36
N ASN A 137 -1.61 0.37 -32.49
CA ASN A 137 -2.02 -1.01 -32.60
C ASN A 137 -2.60 -1.52 -31.27
N ASP A 138 -3.93 -1.43 -31.14
CA ASP A 138 -4.69 -1.81 -29.94
C ASP A 138 -4.44 -3.28 -29.50
N THR A 139 -3.97 -4.16 -30.39
CA THR A 139 -3.64 -5.56 -30.07
C THR A 139 -2.20 -5.79 -29.59
N ALA A 140 -1.29 -4.82 -29.73
CA ALA A 140 0.13 -4.98 -29.39
C ALA A 140 0.47 -4.66 -27.93
N ILE A 141 -0.44 -4.01 -27.20
CA ILE A 141 -0.20 -3.52 -25.84
C ILE A 141 -0.06 -4.69 -24.83
N ALA A 142 -0.59 -5.88 -25.16
CA ALA A 142 -0.61 -7.03 -24.25
C ALA A 142 0.56 -8.02 -24.40
N SER A 143 1.37 -7.95 -25.47
CA SER A 143 2.21 -9.10 -25.89
C SER A 143 3.73 -8.94 -25.74
N ASN A 144 4.26 -7.74 -25.44
CA ASN A 144 5.71 -7.48 -25.55
C ASN A 144 6.37 -6.85 -24.30
N ILE A 145 6.02 -7.29 -23.08
CA ILE A 145 6.81 -6.94 -21.87
C ILE A 145 7.31 -8.23 -21.22
N THR A 146 8.52 -8.67 -21.61
CA THR A 146 9.22 -9.76 -20.93
C THR A 146 10.19 -9.15 -19.93
N VAL A 147 9.90 -9.25 -18.63
CA VAL A 147 10.79 -8.78 -17.56
C VAL A 147 11.92 -9.82 -17.39
N ASN A 148 12.85 -9.85 -18.35
CA ASN A 148 13.99 -10.76 -18.33
C ASN A 148 15.25 -9.96 -18.00
N ASN A 149 15.63 -9.97 -16.71
CA ASN A 149 16.90 -9.44 -16.20
C ASN A 149 16.98 -7.92 -15.95
N SER A 150 15.83 -7.28 -15.72
CA SER A 150 15.75 -5.85 -15.32
C SER A 150 15.99 -5.66 -13.83
N GLY A 151 16.78 -4.64 -13.46
CA GLY A 151 16.94 -4.25 -12.07
C GLY A 151 15.62 -3.65 -11.54
N ILE A 152 15.20 -4.09 -10.35
CA ILE A 152 14.09 -3.47 -9.64
C ILE A 152 14.63 -2.19 -9.00
N SER A 153 14.14 -1.03 -9.44
CA SER A 153 14.52 0.26 -8.85
C SER A 153 13.77 0.54 -7.56
N GLU A 154 12.50 0.13 -7.48
CA GLU A 154 11.67 0.25 -6.28
C GLU A 154 10.82 -1.02 -6.07
N PRO A 155 11.19 -1.88 -5.11
CA PRO A 155 10.42 -3.10 -4.81
C PRO A 155 9.26 -2.85 -3.82
N ASP A 156 8.28 -3.75 -3.85
CA ASP A 156 7.28 -3.98 -2.79
C ASP A 156 6.37 -2.79 -2.47
N LEU A 157 5.92 -2.07 -3.49
CA LEU A 157 4.95 -0.99 -3.35
C LEU A 157 3.54 -1.60 -3.22
N ILE A 158 3.07 -1.70 -1.99
CA ILE A 158 1.76 -2.30 -1.69
C ILE A 158 0.65 -1.34 -2.16
N THR A 159 -0.39 -1.91 -2.78
CA THR A 159 -1.59 -1.21 -3.26
C THR A 159 -2.84 -2.02 -2.86
N LYS A 160 -4.03 -1.43 -3.00
CA LYS A 160 -5.30 -2.01 -2.56
C LYS A 160 -5.59 -3.38 -3.18
N ASN A 161 -5.20 -3.59 -4.43
CA ASN A 161 -5.45 -4.81 -5.19
C ASN A 161 -4.15 -5.50 -5.63
N GLY A 162 -3.02 -5.26 -4.95
CA GLY A 162 -1.78 -5.91 -5.37
C GLY A 162 -0.49 -5.25 -4.93
N VAL A 163 0.58 -5.60 -5.64
CA VAL A 163 1.92 -5.05 -5.43
C VAL A 163 2.44 -4.47 -6.74
N VAL A 164 3.14 -3.34 -6.67
CA VAL A 164 3.85 -2.71 -7.78
C VAL A 164 5.35 -2.82 -7.53
N HIS A 165 6.10 -3.19 -8.58
CA HIS A 165 7.56 -3.13 -8.60
C HIS A 165 7.98 -2.23 -9.75
N ILE A 166 8.72 -1.16 -9.48
CA ILE A 166 9.22 -0.29 -10.53
C ILE A 166 10.53 -0.87 -11.07
N ILE A 167 10.63 -1.01 -12.38
CA ILE A 167 11.83 -1.48 -13.09
C ILE A 167 12.44 -0.35 -13.91
N ASN A 168 13.76 -0.30 -13.98
CA ASN A 168 14.50 0.73 -14.71
C ASN A 168 14.98 0.27 -16.09
N LYS A 169 14.54 -0.91 -16.54
CA LYS A 169 14.93 -1.50 -17.82
C LYS A 169 13.81 -2.36 -18.42
N LEU A 170 13.70 -2.32 -19.74
CA LEU A 170 12.82 -3.16 -20.57
C LEU A 170 13.57 -4.35 -21.17
#